data_AF-A0A1V4IPM6-F1
#
_entry.id   AF-A0A1V4IPM6-F1
#
_cell.length_a   1.000
_cell.length_b   1.000
_cell.length_c   1.000
_cell.angle_alpha   90.00
_cell.angle_beta   90.00
_cell.angle_gamma   90.00
#
_symmetry.space_group_name_H-M   'P 1'
#
loop_
_entity.id
_entity.type
_entity.pdbx_description
1 polymer ?
#
loop_
_entity_poly.entity_id
_entity_poly.type
_entity_poly.pdbx_seq_one_letter_code
_entity_poly.pdbx_strand_id
1 'polypeptide(L)'
;MLSLNTAIEAARAGQHGKGFAVVAEEVRKLADQSSEAVQNVKSIIDRVEKSFGDLSQNSNELLRFMENEVNSQFKDFLKIGNQYYNDAELSNGLSDMVNRFKIKI
;
A
#
# COMPACT_ATOMS: atom_id res chain seq x y z
N MET A 1 -16.97 -33.77 -14.52
CA MET A 1 -17.07 -35.17 -15.01
C MET A 1 -18.37 -35.88 -14.62
N LEU A 2 -19.12 -35.47 -13.59
CA LEU A 2 -20.44 -36.07 -13.25
C LEU A 2 -21.56 -35.76 -14.27
N SER A 3 -21.52 -34.58 -14.88
CA SER A 3 -22.52 -34.08 -15.83
C SER A 3 -22.57 -34.89 -17.14
N LEU A 4 -21.42 -35.33 -17.65
CA LEU A 4 -21.32 -36.08 -18.90
C LEU A 4 -21.96 -37.48 -18.80
N ASN A 5 -21.69 -38.21 -17.71
CA ASN A 5 -22.29 -39.53 -17.49
C ASN A 5 -23.81 -39.46 -17.30
N THR A 6 -24.32 -38.36 -16.71
CA THR A 6 -25.76 -38.15 -16.53
C THR A 6 -26.46 -37.86 -17.86
N ALA A 7 -25.82 -37.10 -18.76
CA ALA A 7 -26.33 -36.84 -20.11
C ALA A 7 -26.41 -38.12 -20.96
N ILE A 8 -25.42 -39.02 -20.83
CA ILE A 8 -25.40 -40.32 -21.51
C ILE A 8 -26.55 -41.21 -21.01
N GLU A 9 -26.76 -41.32 -19.70
CA GLU A 9 -27.83 -42.14 -19.14
C GLU A 9 -29.23 -41.54 -19.39
N ALA A 10 -29.35 -40.22 -19.47
CA ALA A 10 -30.58 -39.53 -19.88
C ALA A 10 -30.94 -39.80 -21.36
N ALA A 11 -29.95 -39.82 -22.26
CA ALA A 11 -30.16 -40.20 -23.66
C ALA A 11 -30.56 -41.68 -23.78
N ARG A 12 -30.01 -42.54 -22.92
CA ARG A 12 -30.32 -43.98 -22.85
C ARG A 12 -31.74 -44.27 -22.35
N ALA A 13 -32.29 -43.42 -21.49
CA ALA A 13 -33.64 -43.56 -20.91
C ALA A 13 -34.79 -42.98 -21.78
N GLY A 14 -34.49 -42.42 -22.95
CA GLY A 14 -35.51 -41.92 -23.89
C GLY A 14 -36.44 -40.87 -23.27
N GLN A 15 -37.77 -41.07 -23.37
CA GLN A 15 -38.77 -40.13 -22.82
C GLN A 15 -38.68 -39.96 -21.30
N HIS A 16 -38.29 -40.99 -20.55
CA HIS A 16 -38.16 -40.95 -19.09
C HIS A 16 -36.89 -40.20 -18.63
N GLY A 17 -35.90 -40.02 -19.51
CA GLY A 17 -34.65 -39.31 -19.23
C GLY A 17 -34.70 -37.79 -19.40
N LYS A 18 -35.79 -37.24 -19.97
CA LYS A 18 -35.89 -35.80 -20.26
C LYS A 18 -35.75 -34.92 -19.01
N GLY A 19 -36.31 -35.34 -17.87
CA GLY A 19 -36.14 -34.64 -16.59
C GLY A 19 -34.68 -34.65 -16.10
N PHE A 20 -34.00 -35.78 -16.22
CA PHE A 20 -32.58 -35.90 -15.87
C PHE A 20 -31.67 -35.09 -16.78
N ALA A 21 -32.00 -34.96 -18.08
CA ALA A 21 -31.26 -34.11 -19.00
C ALA A 21 -31.33 -32.63 -18.61
N VAL A 22 -32.50 -32.13 -18.20
CA VAL A 22 -32.68 -30.74 -17.74
C VAL A 22 -31.90 -30.49 -16.44
N VAL A 23 -31.97 -31.42 -15.48
CA VAL A 23 -31.21 -31.32 -14.22
C VAL A 23 -29.71 -31.35 -14.48
N ALA A 24 -29.22 -32.22 -15.38
CA ALA A 24 -27.81 -32.28 -15.72
C ALA A 24 -27.29 -30.98 -16.37
N GLU A 25 -28.11 -30.35 -17.21
CA GLU A 25 -27.80 -29.06 -17.83
C GLU A 25 -27.76 -27.93 -16.79
N GLU A 26 -28.71 -27.90 -15.85
CA GLU A 26 -28.70 -26.87 -14.80
C GLU A 26 -27.52 -27.05 -13.83
N VAL A 27 -27.16 -28.30 -13.51
CA VAL A 27 -25.94 -28.59 -12.72
C VAL A 27 -24.68 -28.15 -13.46
N ARG A 28 -24.62 -28.36 -14.78
CA ARG A 28 -23.49 -27.88 -15.62
C ARG A 28 -23.40 -26.36 -15.55
N LYS A 29 -24.51 -25.67 -15.75
CA LYS A 29 -24.59 -24.21 -15.70
C LYS A 29 -24.19 -23.64 -14.33
N LEU A 30 -24.65 -24.25 -13.24
CA LEU A 30 -24.25 -23.87 -11.88
C LEU A 30 -22.76 -24.12 -11.63
N ALA A 31 -22.20 -25.21 -12.15
CA ALA A 31 -20.77 -25.49 -12.05
C ALA A 31 -19.94 -24.46 -12.82
N ASP A 32 -20.39 -24.06 -14.02
CA ASP A 32 -19.73 -23.03 -14.82
C ASP A 32 -19.78 -21.66 -14.11
N GLN A 33 -20.94 -21.28 -13.58
CA GLN A 33 -21.10 -20.05 -12.77
C GLN A 33 -20.22 -20.08 -11.51
N SER A 34 -20.13 -21.23 -10.83
CA SER A 34 -19.28 -21.39 -9.66
C SER A 34 -17.80 -21.24 -10.03
N SER A 35 -17.37 -21.79 -11.16
CA SER A 35 -16.00 -21.65 -11.67
C SER A 35 -15.67 -20.20 -12.00
N GLU A 36 -16.57 -19.48 -12.66
CA GLU A 36 -16.41 -18.05 -12.96
C GLU A 36 -16.32 -17.20 -11.68
N ALA A 37 -17.18 -17.47 -10.69
CA ALA A 37 -17.12 -16.80 -9.40
C ALA A 37 -15.77 -17.01 -8.70
N VAL A 38 -15.24 -18.25 -8.71
CA VAL A 38 -13.93 -18.55 -8.14
C VAL A 38 -12.80 -17.81 -8.86
N GLN A 39 -12.86 -17.70 -10.20
CA GLN A 39 -11.87 -16.93 -10.96
C GLN A 39 -11.93 -15.43 -10.60
N ASN A 40 -13.12 -14.88 -10.41
CA ASN A 40 -13.30 -13.50 -9.99
C ASN A 40 -12.73 -13.27 -8.58
N VAL A 41 -13.01 -14.17 -7.63
CA VAL A 41 -12.42 -14.10 -6.28
C VAL A 41 -10.90 -14.14 -6.34
N LYS A 42 -10.32 -15.03 -7.16
CA LYS A 42 -8.87 -15.09 -7.35
C LYS A 42 -8.31 -13.77 -7.88
N SER A 43 -8.95 -13.16 -8.88
CA SER A 43 -8.50 -11.87 -9.42
C SER A 43 -8.55 -10.75 -8.37
N ILE A 44 -9.55 -10.77 -7.49
CA ILE A 44 -9.63 -9.81 -6.37
C ILE A 44 -8.48 -10.04 -5.39
N ILE A 45 -8.19 -11.30 -5.03
CA ILE A 45 -7.06 -11.64 -4.15
C ILE A 45 -5.74 -11.15 -4.73
N ASP A 46 -5.48 -11.40 -6.02
CA ASP A 46 -4.24 -10.97 -6.69
C ASP A 46 -4.09 -9.43 -6.64
N ARG A 47 -5.18 -8.68 -6.79
CA ARG A 47 -5.18 -7.21 -6.69
C ARG A 47 -4.90 -6.73 -5.26
N VAL A 48 -5.48 -7.41 -4.28
CA VAL A 48 -5.27 -7.10 -2.86
C VAL A 48 -3.82 -7.37 -2.46
N GLU A 49 -3.26 -8.51 -2.87
CA GLU A 49 -1.86 -8.86 -2.62
C GLU A 49 -0.91 -7.81 -3.21
N LYS A 50 -1.15 -7.40 -4.46
CA LYS A 50 -0.38 -6.32 -5.10
C LYS A 50 -0.47 -5.02 -4.30
N SER A 51 -1.68 -4.65 -3.86
CA SER A 51 -1.91 -3.42 -3.09
C SER A 51 -1.16 -3.43 -1.75
N PHE A 52 -1.08 -4.59 -1.10
CA PHE A 52 -0.27 -4.75 0.12
C PHE A 52 1.23 -4.65 -0.16
N GLY A 53 1.70 -5.22 -1.27
CA GLY A 53 3.09 -5.07 -1.72
C GLY A 53 3.47 -3.60 -1.93
N ASP A 54 2.65 -2.88 -2.69
CA ASP A 54 2.84 -1.45 -2.97
C ASP A 54 2.82 -0.62 -1.66
N LEU A 55 1.90 -0.92 -0.74
CA LEU A 55 1.82 -0.24 0.56
C LEU A 55 3.07 -0.47 1.42
N SER A 56 3.58 -1.70 1.45
CA SER A 56 4.80 -2.04 2.19
C SER A 56 6.02 -1.32 1.63
N GLN A 57 6.13 -1.26 0.30
CA GLN A 57 7.20 -0.53 -0.36
C GLN A 57 7.14 0.96 -0.02
N ASN A 58 5.97 1.59 -0.19
CA ASN A 58 5.77 3.02 0.11
C ASN A 58 6.09 3.34 1.59
N SER A 59 5.73 2.44 2.51
CA SER A 59 6.05 2.60 3.93
C SER A 59 7.55 2.59 4.19
N ASN A 60 8.29 1.71 3.51
CA ASN A 60 9.76 1.67 3.61
C ASN A 60 10.41 2.93 3.02
N GLU A 61 9.89 3.43 1.89
CA GLU A 61 10.36 4.68 1.30
C GLU A 61 10.12 5.88 2.23
N LEU A 62 8.95 5.95 2.88
CA LEU A 62 8.64 6.99 3.84
C LEU A 62 9.56 6.94 5.07
N LEU A 63 9.86 5.76 5.60
CA LEU A 63 10.83 5.60 6.69
C LEU A 63 12.23 6.08 6.28
N ARG A 64 12.69 5.75 5.07
CA ARG A 64 13.97 6.24 4.54
C ARG A 64 13.99 7.75 4.35
N PHE A 65 12.89 8.35 3.91
CA PHE A 65 12.77 9.79 3.79
C PHE A 65 12.83 10.48 5.17
N MET A 66 12.10 9.97 6.16
CA MET A 66 12.19 10.45 7.54
C MET A 66 13.62 10.36 8.09
N GLU A 67 14.29 9.24 7.86
CA GLU A 67 15.63 8.99 8.38
C GLU A 67 16.70 9.87 7.73
N ASN A 68 16.68 10.00 6.41
CA ASN A 68 17.77 10.65 5.67
C ASN A 68 17.53 12.14 5.46
N GLU A 69 16.32 12.54 5.11
CA GLU A 69 16.01 13.93 4.78
C GLU A 69 15.62 14.71 6.03
N VAL A 70 14.57 14.25 6.72
CA VAL A 70 14.00 15.02 7.83
C VAL A 70 14.97 15.11 9.00
N ASN A 71 15.60 14.02 9.42
CA ASN A 71 16.60 14.09 10.49
C ASN A 71 17.82 14.93 10.10
N SER A 72 18.26 14.92 8.84
CA SER A 72 19.36 15.78 8.40
C SER A 72 18.96 17.25 8.49
N GLN A 73 17.77 17.61 8.01
CA GLN A 73 17.25 18.97 8.11
C GLN A 73 17.13 19.42 9.56
N PHE A 74 16.66 18.58 10.48
CA PHE A 74 16.61 18.92 11.91
C PHE A 74 18.00 19.22 12.48
N LYS A 75 19.04 18.46 12.10
CA LYS A 75 20.41 18.73 12.52
C LYS A 75 20.91 20.08 12.00
N ASP A 76 20.61 20.41 10.75
CA ASP A 76 20.97 21.69 10.16
C ASP A 76 20.25 22.86 10.85
N PHE A 77 18.97 22.69 11.18
CA PHE A 77 18.21 23.67 11.97
C PHE A 77 18.83 23.91 13.35
N LEU A 78 19.22 22.86 14.06
CA LEU A 78 19.91 22.98 15.36
C LEU A 78 21.26 23.69 15.22
N LYS A 79 21.99 23.42 14.14
CA LYS A 79 23.27 24.09 13.86
C LYS A 79 23.07 25.58 13.62
N ILE A 80 22.08 25.94 12.81
CA ILE A 80 21.72 27.34 12.54
C ILE A 80 21.30 28.04 13.84
N GLY A 81 20.45 27.43 14.66
CA GLY A 81 20.03 27.99 15.94
C GLY A 81 21.21 28.28 16.90
N ASN A 82 22.16 27.34 17.02
CA ASN A 82 23.37 27.55 17.81
C ASN A 82 24.26 28.66 17.23
N GLN A 83 24.38 28.74 15.90
CA GLN A 83 25.12 29.82 15.25
C GLN A 83 24.49 31.19 15.58
N TYR A 84 23.17 31.33 15.46
CA TYR A 84 22.48 32.56 15.83
C TYR A 84 22.68 32.95 17.29
N TYR A 85 22.69 31.99 18.22
CA TYR A 85 22.97 32.24 19.62
C TYR A 85 24.39 32.81 19.82
N ASN A 86 25.39 32.15 19.23
CA ASN A 86 26.78 32.59 19.30
C ASN A 86 26.99 33.97 18.64
N ASP A 87 26.34 34.21 17.50
CA ASP A 87 26.41 35.49 16.79
C ASP A 87 25.78 36.62 17.60
N ALA A 88 24.68 36.36 18.30
CA ALA A 88 24.05 37.32 19.21
C ALA A 88 24.96 37.66 20.41
N GLU A 89 25.63 36.66 20.99
CA GLU A 89 26.61 36.87 22.07
C GLU A 89 27.80 37.72 21.60
N LEU A 90 28.35 37.39 20.43
CA LEU A 90 29.41 38.17 19.77
C LEU A 90 28.98 39.62 19.53
N SER A 91 27.76 39.83 19.02
CA SER A 91 27.20 41.16 18.76
C SER A 91 27.06 41.98 20.05
N ASN A 92 26.56 41.38 21.13
CA ASN A 92 26.47 42.03 22.43
C ASN A 92 27.87 42.39 22.97
N GLY A 93 28.83 41.46 22.90
CA GLY A 93 30.21 41.72 23.33
C GLY A 93 30.89 42.84 22.54
N LEU A 94 30.64 42.91 21.23
CA LEU A 94 31.10 44.00 20.37
C LEU A 94 30.47 45.35 20.77
N SER A 95 29.16 45.36 21.03
CA SER A 95 28.44 46.56 21.50
C SER A 95 29.05 47.10 22.81
N ASP A 96 29.31 46.22 23.78
CA ASP A 96 29.96 46.58 25.04
C ASP A 96 31.38 47.12 24.84
N MET A 97 32.15 46.52 23.94
CA MET A 97 33.50 46.99 23.62
C MET A 97 33.48 48.38 23.00
N VAL A 98 32.58 48.64 22.04
CA VAL A 98 32.40 49.95 21.41
C VAL A 98 32.01 51.01 22.44
N ASN A 99 31.08 50.68 23.35
CA ASN A 99 30.68 51.57 24.42
C ASN A 99 31.84 51.90 25.37
N ARG A 100 32.66 50.91 25.75
CA ARG A 100 33.85 51.13 26.59
C ARG A 100 34.89 52.01 25.91
N PHE A 101 35.09 51.87 24.60
CA PHE A 101 36.01 52.73 23.86
C PHE A 101 35.53 54.18 23.81
N LYS A 102 34.23 54.42 23.59
CA LYS A 102 33.64 55.77 23.57
C LYS A 102 33.77 56.52 24.90
N ILE A 103 33.77 55.82 26.04
CA ILE A 103 33.88 56.46 27.38
C ILE A 103 35.33 56.88 27.72
N LYS A 104 36.33 56.31 27.04
CA LYS A 104 37.76 56.55 27.32
C LYS A 104 38.39 57.71 26.52
N ILE A 105 37.67 58.31 25.58
CA ILE A 105 38.09 59.44 24.74
C ILE A 105 37.34 60.69 25.21
#